data_AF-A0A0B3RW15-F1
#
_entry.id   AF-A0A0B3RW15-F1
#
_cell.length_a   1.000
_cell.length_b   1.000
_cell.length_c   1.000
_cell.angle_alpha   90.00
_cell.angle_beta   90.00
_cell.angle_gamma   90.00
#
_symmetry.space_group_name_H-M   'P 1'
#
loop_
_entity.id
_entity.type
_entity.pdbx_description
1 polymer ?
#
loop_
_entity_poly.entity_id
_entity_poly.type
_entity_poly.pdbx_seq_one_letter_code
_entity_poly.pdbx_strand_id
1 'polypeptide(L)' 'MMGGWGFGGGGLLWLIVIGALVVVPFWKLLPRFGIPNWVAIFAIFPLVALILLWVMAFKDQIDGGRA' A
#
# COMPACT_ATOMS: atom_id res chain seq x y z
N MET A 1 9.61 -31.22 -6.70
CA MET A 1 9.10 -31.53 -5.35
C MET A 1 8.79 -30.21 -4.67
N MET A 2 7.51 -29.90 -4.48
CA MET A 2 7.00 -28.65 -3.90
C MET A 2 7.36 -28.59 -2.41
N GLY A 3 8.21 -27.62 -2.04
CA GLY A 3 8.55 -27.35 -0.65
C GLY A 3 7.36 -26.80 0.11
N GLY A 4 7.05 -27.42 1.24
CA GLY A 4 5.88 -27.11 2.07
C GLY A 4 5.88 -25.67 2.54
N TRP A 5 4.91 -24.89 2.05
CA TRP A 5 4.42 -23.69 2.71
C TRP A 5 3.63 -24.13 3.94
N GLY A 6 4.36 -24.57 4.97
CA GLY A 6 3.79 -24.95 6.25
C GLY A 6 3.10 -23.73 6.86
N PHE A 7 1.80 -23.88 7.13
CA PHE A 7 0.98 -23.00 7.97
C PHE A 7 1.44 -23.02 9.45
N GLY A 8 2.75 -22.97 9.70
CA GLY A 8 3.36 -22.91 11.04
C GLY A 8 4.66 -22.12 11.00
N GLY A 9 4.72 -21.01 11.76
CA GLY A 9 5.91 -20.15 11.93
C GLY A 9 6.35 -19.36 10.69
N GLY A 10 6.72 -20.07 9.62
CA GLY A 10 7.19 -19.47 8.35
C GLY A 10 6.10 -18.75 7.58
N GLY A 11 4.86 -19.25 7.60
CA GLY A 11 3.72 -18.61 6.92
C GLY A 11 3.39 -17.21 7.46
N LEU A 12 3.40 -17.02 8.79
CA LEU A 12 3.13 -15.72 9.40
C LEU A 12 4.22 -14.69 9.09
N LEU A 13 5.50 -15.10 9.18
CA LEU A 13 6.62 -14.24 8.78
C LEU A 13 6.49 -13.84 7.31
N TRP A 14 6.11 -14.78 6.43
CA TRP A 14 5.90 -14.50 5.02
C TRP A 14 4.76 -13.49 4.76
N LEU A 15 3.64 -13.61 5.50
CA LEU A 15 2.55 -12.63 5.42
C LEU A 15 2.98 -11.22 5.86
N ILE A 16 3.79 -11.11 6.91
CA ILE A 16 4.33 -9.81 7.36
C ILE A 16 5.26 -9.22 6.30
N VAL A 17 6.13 -10.04 5.70
CA VAL A 17 7.03 -9.60 4.62
C VAL A 17 6.24 -9.09 3.42
N ILE A 18 5.23 -9.83 2.95
CA ILE A 18 4.36 -9.38 1.85
C ILE A 18 3.62 -8.11 2.24
N GLY A 19 3.03 -8.04 3.44
CA GLY A 19 2.35 -6.85 3.93
C GLY A 19 3.26 -5.63 3.94
N ALA A 20 4.51 -5.78 4.39
CA ALA A 20 5.50 -4.71 4.38
C ALA A 20 5.86 -4.28 2.94
N LEU A 21 6.04 -5.23 2.01
CA LEU A 21 6.31 -4.92 0.60
C LEU A 21 5.16 -4.13 -0.05
N VAL A 22 3.93 -4.32 0.40
CA VAL A 22 2.76 -3.56 -0.07
C VAL A 22 2.64 -2.20 0.63
N VAL A 23 2.76 -2.13 1.95
CA VAL A 23 2.50 -0.91 2.74
C VAL A 23 3.64 0.10 2.67
N VAL A 24 4.90 -0.36 2.70
CA VAL A 24 6.08 0.53 2.76
C VAL A 24 6.18 1.49 1.56
N PRO A 25 5.91 1.08 0.31
CA PRO A 25 5.83 2.01 -0.82
C PRO A 25 4.83 3.13 -0.59
N PHE A 26 3.62 2.82 -0.08
CA PHE A 26 2.59 3.82 0.20
C PHE A 26 3.01 4.78 1.32
N TRP A 27 3.72 4.31 2.35
CA TRP A 27 4.32 5.20 3.36
C TRP A 27 5.32 6.20 2.78
N LYS A 28 6.01 5.86 1.68
CA LYS A 28 6.93 6.80 1.03
C LYS A 28 6.23 7.72 0.03
N LEU A 29 5.12 7.27 -0.56
CA LEU A 29 4.37 8.01 -1.57
C LEU A 29 3.39 9.01 -0.95
N LEU A 30 2.54 8.58 -0.01
CA LEU A 30 1.42 9.37 0.52
C LEU A 30 1.82 10.78 1.04
N PRO A 31 2.93 10.96 1.79
CA PRO A 31 3.34 12.29 2.27
C PRO A 31 3.67 13.26 1.15
N ARG A 32 4.14 12.76 0.00
CA ARG A 32 4.47 13.59 -1.17
C ARG A 32 3.22 14.21 -1.80
N PHE A 33 2.06 13.60 -1.55
CA PHE A 33 0.75 14.08 -1.98
C PHE A 33 -0.03 14.72 -0.83
N GLY A 34 0.61 15.04 0.32
CA GLY A 34 -0.07 15.64 1.47
C GLY A 34 -1.06 14.72 2.19
N ILE A 35 -1.00 13.41 1.93
CA ILE A 35 -1.86 12.41 2.58
C ILE A 35 -1.16 11.87 3.84
N PRO A 36 -1.86 11.71 4.99
CA PRO A 36 -1.25 11.19 6.21
C PRO A 36 -0.67 9.79 6.07
N ASN A 37 0.52 9.56 6.63
CA ASN A 37 1.24 8.28 6.49
C ASN A 37 0.48 7.05 7.01
N TRP A 38 -0.25 7.18 8.11
CA TRP A 38 -0.97 6.06 8.71
C TRP A 38 -2.00 5.42 7.75
N VAL A 39 -2.48 6.17 6.75
CA VAL A 39 -3.42 5.69 5.72
C VAL A 39 -2.81 4.58 4.86
N ALA A 40 -1.48 4.51 4.73
CA ALA A 40 -0.79 3.46 3.96
C ALA A 40 -1.12 2.04 4.45
N ILE A 41 -1.47 1.86 5.72
CA ILE A 41 -1.81 0.54 6.29
C ILE A 41 -3.03 -0.05 5.57
N PHE A 42 -3.98 0.78 5.14
CA PHE A 42 -5.16 0.30 4.41
C PHE A 42 -4.82 -0.19 2.99
N ALA A 43 -3.66 0.15 2.44
CA ALA A 43 -3.21 -0.38 1.15
C ALA A 43 -3.01 -1.90 1.15
N ILE A 44 -3.01 -2.54 2.33
CA ILE A 44 -3.06 -4.00 2.43
C ILE A 44 -4.31 -4.59 1.76
N PHE A 45 -5.41 -3.82 1.67
CA PHE A 45 -6.60 -4.18 0.90
C PHE A 45 -6.44 -3.72 -0.54
N PRO A 46 -6.43 -4.63 -1.54
CA PRO A 46 -6.14 -4.27 -2.93
C PRO A 46 -7.05 -3.17 -3.51
N LEU A 47 -8.34 -3.19 -3.16
CA LEU A 47 -9.28 -2.15 -3.61
C LEU A 47 -8.96 -0.78 -3.02
N VAL A 48 -8.56 -0.73 -1.75
CA VAL A 48 -8.15 0.53 -1.11
C VAL A 48 -6.84 1.04 -1.71
N ALA A 49 -5.90 0.14 -2.00
CA ALA A 49 -4.67 0.50 -2.71
C ALA A 49 -4.97 1.14 -4.08
N LEU A 50 -5.90 0.56 -4.85
CA LEU A 50 -6.33 1.14 -6.13
C LEU A 50 -6.94 2.53 -5.96
N ILE A 51 -7.80 2.73 -4.96
CA ILE A 51 -8.39 4.04 -4.67
C ILE A 51 -7.30 5.05 -4.26
N LEU A 52 -6.36 4.66 -3.39
CA LEU A 52 -5.25 5.53 -2.98
C LEU A 52 -4.38 5.93 -4.17
N LEU A 53 -4.10 4.98 -5.06
CA LEU A 53 -3.37 5.26 -6.30
C LEU A 53 -4.14 6.22 -7.20
N TRP A 54 -5.45 6.03 -7.35
CA TRP A 54 -6.31 6.93 -8.13
C TRP A 54 -6.30 8.35 -7.55
N VAL A 55 -6.49 8.50 -6.23
CA VAL A 55 -6.44 9.80 -5.56
C VAL A 55 -5.08 10.48 -5.75
N MET A 56 -3.98 9.74 -5.64
CA MET A 56 -2.64 10.30 -5.88
C MET A 56 -2.41 10.68 -7.35
N ALA A 57 -2.91 9.87 -8.29
CA ALA A 57 -2.77 10.11 -9.73
C ALA A 57 -3.53 11.35 -10.21
N PHE A 58 -4.67 11.66 -9.58
CA PHE A 58 -5.53 12.79 -9.94
C PHE A 58 -5.49 13.92 -8.89
N LYS A 59 -4.49 13.93 -8.00
CA LYS A 59 -4.40 14.89 -6.89
C LYS A 59 -4.41 16.34 -7.36
N ASP A 60 -3.68 16.63 -8.44
CA ASP A 60 -3.57 17.94 -9.08
C ASP A 60 -4.93 18.46 -9.61
N GLN A 61 -5.72 17.57 -10.20
CA GLN A 61 -7.05 17.85 -10.72
C GLN A 61 -8.07 18.00 -9.59
N ILE A 62 -7.95 17.22 -8.52
CA ILE A 62 -8.82 17.28 -7.32
C ILE A 62 -8.60 18.57 -6.54
N ASP A 63 -7.36 19.05 -6.42
CA ASP A 63 -7.03 20.27 -5.67
C ASP A 63 -7.35 21.57 -6.43
N GLY A 64 -7.98 21.49 -7.62
CA GLY A 64 -8.44 22.66 -8.37
C GLY A 64 -7.50 23.18 -9.46
N GLY A 65 -6.58 22.34 -9.95
CA GLY A 65 -5.90 22.48 -11.25
C GLY A 65 -5.49 23.90 -11.66
N ARG A 66 -4.32 24.37 -11.20
CA ARG A 66 -3.56 25.38 -11.96
C ARG A 66 -2.68 24.64 -12.96
N ALA A 67 -3.17 24.53 -14.19
CA ALA A 67 -2.33 24.32 -15.36
C ALA A 67 -1.50 25.58 -15.64
#